data_AF-A0A0S7X504-F1
#
_entry.id   AF-A0A0S7X504-F1
#
_cell.length_a   1.000
_cell.length_b   1.000
_cell.length_c   1.000
_cell.angle_alpha   90.00
_cell.angle_beta   90.00
_cell.angle_gamma   90.00
#
_symmetry.space_group_name_H-M   'P 1'
#
loop_
_entity.id
_entity.type
_entity.pdbx_description
1 polymer ?
#
loop_
_entity_poly.entity_id
_entity_poly.type
_entity_poly.pdbx_seq_one_letter_code
_entity_poly.pdbx_strand_id
1 'polypeptide(L)'
;MRGFTLIETLVVIVIIGILSGVILIFLFGVRVRARDARRKSEVSQIGRFLTVSCYLPDGGGGEYDLIPLANEILNKYPQYNQSLSNIPKDPKTGTETESKYIYTVDADGEKCALYANLENANESVNLTITAPKPGGGIGVLKADSPGWNDTPLYFQFSN
;
A
#
# COMPACT_ATOMS: atom_id res chain seq x y z
N MET A 1 44.66 26.00 28.09
CA MET A 1 43.57 25.21 27.50
C MET A 1 43.31 24.05 28.45
N ARG A 2 42.14 24.02 29.11
CA ARG A 2 41.74 22.88 29.95
C ARG A 2 41.31 21.77 29.00
N GLY A 3 42.14 20.73 28.89
CA GLY A 3 41.87 19.58 28.04
C GLY A 3 40.82 18.68 28.69
N PHE A 4 39.95 18.12 27.85
CA PHE A 4 39.03 17.05 28.24
C PHE A 4 39.81 15.87 28.83
N THR A 5 39.28 15.27 29.89
CA THR A 5 39.88 14.10 30.52
C THR A 5 39.55 12.83 29.74
N LEU A 6 40.44 11.84 29.77
CA LEU A 6 40.21 10.54 29.13
C LEU A 6 38.95 9.84 29.66
N ILE A 7 38.59 10.08 30.93
CA ILE A 7 37.40 9.50 31.53
C ILE A 7 36.11 10.15 30.99
N GLU A 8 36.13 11.43 30.66
CA GLU A 8 34.98 12.10 30.03
C GLU A 8 34.73 11.54 28.63
N THR A 9 35.77 11.38 27.80
CA THR A 9 35.59 10.76 26.48
C THR A 9 35.21 9.29 26.57
N LEU A 10 35.68 8.56 27.57
CA LEU A 10 35.31 7.16 27.83
C LEU A 10 33.82 7.01 28.19
N VAL A 11 33.30 7.88 29.08
CA VAL A 11 31.89 7.83 29.48
C VAL A 11 30.97 8.21 28.32
N VAL A 12 31.38 9.17 27.49
CA VAL A 12 30.59 9.61 26.33
C VAL A 12 30.40 8.50 25.31
N ILE A 13 31.44 7.75 24.96
CA ILE A 13 31.31 6.63 24.00
C ILE A 13 30.46 5.49 24.57
N VAL A 14 30.49 5.25 25.89
CA VAL A 14 29.65 4.25 26.55
C VAL A 14 28.18 4.65 26.48
N ILE A 15 27.86 5.92 26.75
CA ILE A 15 26.48 6.43 26.66
C ILE A 15 25.97 6.39 25.21
N ILE A 16 26.79 6.77 24.23
CA ILE A 16 26.44 6.67 22.80
C ILE A 16 26.21 5.21 22.40
N GLY A 17 27.00 4.27 22.92
CA GLY A 17 26.82 2.83 22.69
C GLY A 17 25.47 2.29 23.20
N ILE A 18 25.06 2.69 24.41
CA ILE A 18 23.77 2.27 24.98
C ILE A 18 22.59 2.90 24.24
N LEU A 19 22.66 4.22 23.97
CA LEU A 19 21.58 4.94 23.28
C LEU A 19 21.41 4.46 21.83
N SER A 20 22.50 4.16 21.12
CA SER A 20 22.45 3.70 19.73
C SER A 20 21.77 2.33 19.56
N GLY A 21 21.95 1.41 20.52
CA GLY A 21 21.30 0.09 20.48
C GLY A 21 19.76 0.15 20.57
N VAL A 22 19.22 1.07 21.38
CA VAL A 22 17.77 1.20 21.60
C VAL A 22 17.05 1.84 20.39
N ILE A 23 17.69 2.79 19.71
CA ILE A 23 17.10 3.53 18.59
C ILE A 23 16.79 2.63 17.39
N LEU A 24 17.61 1.61 17.13
CA LEU A 24 17.45 0.73 15.97
C LEU A 24 16.14 -0.08 16.00
N ILE A 25 15.69 -0.50 17.18
CA ILE A 25 14.46 -1.32 17.32
C ILE A 25 13.21 -0.49 17.01
N PHE A 26 13.20 0.82 17.35
CA PHE A 26 12.06 1.70 17.10
C PHE A 26 11.88 2.09 15.63
N LEU A 27 12.97 2.20 14.85
CA LEU A 27 12.92 2.66 13.46
C LEU A 27 12.23 1.68 12.51
N PHE A 28 12.29 0.37 12.78
CA PHE A 28 11.70 -0.63 11.89
C PHE A 28 10.17 -0.55 11.84
N GLY A 29 9.51 -0.41 13.01
CA GLY A 29 8.05 -0.30 13.07
C GLY A 29 7.50 0.99 12.44
N VAL A 30 8.24 2.10 12.57
CA VAL A 30 7.84 3.41 12.00
C VAL A 30 7.86 3.38 10.48
N ARG A 31 8.89 2.78 9.86
CA ARG A 31 9.00 2.67 8.40
C ARG A 31 7.86 1.85 7.80
N VAL A 32 7.49 0.74 8.45
CA VAL A 32 6.36 -0.10 8.05
C VAL A 32 5.06 0.70 8.07
N ARG A 33 4.76 1.38 9.18
CA ARG A 33 3.54 2.21 9.30
C ARG A 33 3.50 3.36 8.30
N ALA A 34 4.64 3.98 8.00
CA ALA A 34 4.72 5.05 7.01
C ALA A 34 4.42 4.54 5.58
N ARG A 35 4.94 3.35 5.21
CA ARG A 35 4.62 2.72 3.92
C ARG A 35 3.15 2.34 3.83
N ASP A 36 2.56 1.77 4.88
CA ASP A 36 1.13 1.44 4.89
C ASP A 36 0.24 2.68 4.83
N ALA A 37 0.62 3.78 5.50
CA ALA A 37 -0.08 5.05 5.37
C ALA A 37 -0.06 5.58 3.93
N ARG A 38 1.08 5.43 3.24
CA ARG A 38 1.21 5.75 1.81
C ARG A 38 0.30 4.87 0.96
N ARG A 39 0.32 3.53 1.14
CA ARG A 39 -0.56 2.59 0.42
C ARG A 39 -2.02 2.96 0.56
N LYS A 40 -2.49 3.16 1.79
CA LYS A 40 -3.88 3.54 2.07
C LYS A 40 -4.28 4.86 1.41
N SER A 41 -3.38 5.84 1.44
CA SER A 41 -3.60 7.14 0.81
C SER A 41 -3.71 7.02 -0.70
N GLU A 42 -2.78 6.31 -1.35
CA GLU A 42 -2.76 6.10 -2.79
C GLU A 42 -3.99 5.29 -3.26
N VAL A 43 -4.31 4.18 -2.58
CA VAL A 43 -5.52 3.39 -2.86
C VAL A 43 -6.79 4.21 -2.65
N SER A 44 -6.86 5.04 -1.61
CA SER A 44 -8.04 5.89 -1.39
C SER A 44 -8.20 6.97 -2.45
N GLN A 45 -7.10 7.58 -2.90
CA GLN A 45 -7.13 8.62 -3.92
C GLN A 45 -7.56 8.06 -5.28
N ILE A 46 -6.99 6.94 -5.69
CA ILE A 46 -7.28 6.32 -6.99
C ILE A 46 -8.61 5.58 -6.93
N GLY A 47 -8.90 4.88 -5.83
CA GLY A 47 -10.16 4.19 -5.61
C GLY A 47 -11.35 5.13 -5.79
N ARG A 48 -11.30 6.35 -5.24
CA ARG A 48 -12.34 7.37 -5.46
C ARG A 48 -12.61 7.68 -6.94
N PHE A 49 -11.60 7.63 -7.79
CA PHE A 49 -11.76 7.87 -9.22
C PHE A 49 -12.29 6.63 -9.93
N LEU A 50 -11.68 5.47 -9.70
CA LEU A 50 -12.03 4.23 -10.40
C LEU A 50 -13.38 3.65 -9.98
N THR A 51 -13.80 3.83 -8.73
CA THR A 51 -15.05 3.26 -8.22
C THR A 51 -16.28 4.14 -8.45
N VAL A 52 -16.14 5.30 -9.10
CA VAL A 52 -17.30 6.14 -9.46
C VAL A 52 -18.10 5.52 -10.59
N SER A 53 -17.43 4.94 -11.59
CA SER A 53 -18.07 4.38 -12.77
C SER A 53 -17.61 2.97 -13.11
N CYS A 54 -16.84 2.33 -12.23
CA CYS A 54 -16.26 0.99 -12.37
C CYS A 54 -15.92 0.60 -13.81
N TYR A 55 -14.70 0.93 -14.23
CA TYR A 55 -14.24 0.53 -15.56
C TYR A 55 -14.24 -1.00 -15.69
N LEU A 56 -14.89 -1.53 -16.74
CA LEU A 56 -14.87 -2.95 -17.10
C LEU A 56 -13.80 -3.17 -18.18
N PRO A 57 -12.69 -3.87 -17.87
CA PRO A 57 -11.66 -4.15 -18.85
C PRO A 57 -12.16 -5.04 -19.98
N ASP A 58 -11.48 -5.02 -21.12
CA ASP A 58 -11.86 -5.84 -22.28
C ASP A 58 -11.80 -7.36 -21.98
N GLY A 59 -11.03 -7.76 -20.95
CA GLY A 59 -10.99 -9.13 -20.43
C GLY A 59 -12.20 -9.55 -19.58
N GLY A 60 -13.14 -8.64 -19.29
CA GLY A 60 -14.33 -8.87 -18.47
C GLY A 60 -14.13 -8.64 -16.97
N GLY A 61 -15.02 -9.23 -16.16
CA GLY A 61 -14.92 -9.20 -14.70
C GLY A 61 -13.71 -10.00 -14.21
N GLY A 62 -12.99 -9.47 -13.23
CA GLY A 62 -11.76 -10.10 -12.76
C GLY A 62 -10.89 -9.21 -11.90
N GLU A 63 -9.63 -9.61 -11.74
CA GLU A 63 -8.59 -8.87 -11.03
C GLU A 63 -7.49 -8.42 -11.99
N TYR A 64 -7.05 -7.17 -11.85
CA TYR A 64 -6.11 -6.51 -12.74
C TYR A 64 -5.13 -5.68 -11.92
N ASP A 65 -3.83 -5.80 -12.19
CA ASP A 65 -2.85 -4.86 -11.64
C ASP A 65 -3.08 -3.47 -12.25
N LEU A 66 -2.89 -2.42 -11.44
CA LEU A 66 -3.21 -1.06 -11.82
C LEU A 66 -2.37 -0.53 -13.00
N ILE A 67 -1.12 -0.96 -13.18
CA ILE A 67 -0.28 -0.53 -14.30
C ILE A 67 -0.84 -0.99 -15.65
N PRO A 68 -1.00 -2.31 -15.91
CA PRO A 68 -1.56 -2.77 -17.17
C PRO A 68 -2.99 -2.26 -17.39
N LEU A 69 -3.80 -2.16 -16.34
CA LEU A 69 -5.15 -1.60 -16.41
C LEU A 69 -5.14 -0.15 -16.89
N ALA A 70 -4.29 0.70 -16.32
CA ALA A 70 -4.23 2.09 -16.72
C ALA A 70 -3.71 2.27 -18.15
N ASN A 71 -2.78 1.44 -18.60
CA ASN A 71 -2.33 1.45 -20.00
C ASN A 71 -3.49 1.11 -20.95
N GLU A 72 -4.34 0.14 -20.61
CA GLU A 72 -5.55 -0.17 -21.36
C GLU A 72 -6.50 1.03 -21.40
N ILE A 73 -6.79 1.63 -20.24
CA ILE A 73 -7.66 2.81 -20.13
C ILE A 73 -7.13 3.97 -20.97
N LEU A 74 -5.82 4.25 -20.93
CA LEU A 74 -5.20 5.33 -21.70
C LEU A 74 -5.23 5.09 -23.20
N ASN A 75 -5.08 3.84 -23.65
CA ASN A 75 -5.21 3.48 -25.06
C ASN A 75 -6.64 3.70 -25.58
N LYS A 76 -7.65 3.41 -24.76
CA LYS A 76 -9.07 3.57 -25.11
C LYS A 76 -9.57 5.01 -24.94
N TYR A 77 -9.01 5.71 -23.95
CA TYR A 77 -9.41 7.05 -23.54
C TYR A 77 -8.19 7.95 -23.27
N PRO A 78 -7.54 8.45 -24.34
CA PRO A 78 -6.34 9.29 -24.23
C PRO A 78 -6.55 10.58 -23.40
N GLN A 79 -7.79 11.03 -23.21
CA GLN A 79 -8.11 12.21 -22.40
C GLN A 79 -7.71 12.07 -20.93
N TYR A 80 -7.55 10.84 -20.41
CA TYR A 80 -7.15 10.60 -19.03
C TYR A 80 -5.62 10.62 -18.81
N ASN A 81 -4.83 10.96 -19.83
CA ASN A 81 -3.37 10.95 -19.74
C ASN A 81 -2.83 11.75 -18.56
N GLN A 82 -3.39 12.93 -18.28
CA GLN A 82 -2.93 13.77 -17.16
C GLN A 82 -3.22 13.14 -15.78
N SER A 83 -4.23 12.28 -15.68
CA SER A 83 -4.65 11.64 -14.42
C SER A 83 -4.02 10.27 -14.19
N LEU A 84 -3.65 9.55 -15.25
CA LEU A 84 -3.15 8.17 -15.18
C LEU A 84 -1.68 8.00 -15.64
N SER A 85 -0.96 9.08 -15.98
CA SER A 85 0.47 8.99 -16.36
C SER A 85 1.41 8.57 -15.22
N ASN A 86 1.07 8.89 -13.98
CA ASN A 86 1.92 8.66 -12.81
C ASN A 86 1.22 7.75 -11.80
N ILE A 87 1.09 6.48 -12.17
CA ILE A 87 0.43 5.48 -11.34
C ILE A 87 1.37 5.13 -10.19
N PRO A 88 0.90 5.18 -8.93
CA PRO A 88 1.71 4.76 -7.82
C PRO A 88 1.88 3.24 -7.81
N LYS A 89 2.97 2.82 -7.19
CA LYS A 89 3.33 1.43 -6.99
C LYS A 89 3.63 1.19 -5.53
N ASP A 90 3.43 -0.05 -5.10
CA ASP A 90 3.76 -0.49 -3.75
C ASP A 90 5.21 -0.12 -3.42
N PRO A 91 5.46 0.58 -2.30
CA PRO A 91 6.79 1.10 -1.97
C PRO A 91 7.83 0.03 -1.60
N LYS A 92 7.43 -1.23 -1.39
CA LYS A 92 8.31 -2.36 -1.08
C LYS A 92 8.41 -3.33 -2.25
N THR A 93 7.29 -3.69 -2.87
CA THR A 93 7.21 -4.80 -3.83
C THR A 93 6.82 -4.38 -5.25
N GLY A 94 6.51 -3.10 -5.47
CA GLY A 94 6.13 -2.59 -6.78
C GLY A 94 7.33 -2.52 -7.74
N THR A 95 7.09 -2.84 -9.00
CA THR A 95 8.07 -2.78 -10.11
C THR A 95 7.58 -1.80 -11.18
N GLU A 96 8.32 -1.67 -12.28
CA GLU A 96 7.90 -0.84 -13.43
C GLU A 96 6.72 -1.46 -14.20
N THR A 97 6.48 -2.76 -14.04
CA THR A 97 5.42 -3.50 -14.76
C THR A 97 4.29 -3.94 -13.85
N GLU A 98 4.50 -3.96 -12.52
CA GLU A 98 3.52 -4.39 -11.53
C GLU A 98 3.45 -3.37 -10.39
N SER A 99 2.32 -2.68 -10.26
CA SER A 99 2.10 -1.75 -9.15
C SER A 99 1.94 -2.48 -7.82
N LYS A 100 1.43 -3.72 -7.84
CA LYS A 100 0.90 -4.43 -6.67
C LYS A 100 -0.25 -3.69 -5.97
N TYR A 101 -0.91 -2.79 -6.70
CA TYR A 101 -2.25 -2.30 -6.38
C TYR A 101 -3.21 -2.96 -7.35
N ILE A 102 -4.19 -3.68 -6.82
CA ILE A 102 -5.03 -4.55 -7.62
C ILE A 102 -6.43 -3.98 -7.67
N TYR A 103 -6.93 -3.81 -8.88
CA TYR A 103 -8.29 -3.44 -9.18
C TYR A 103 -9.09 -4.72 -9.46
N THR A 104 -10.23 -4.86 -8.81
CA THR A 104 -11.17 -5.95 -9.07
C THR A 104 -12.53 -5.37 -9.44
N VAL A 105 -13.19 -5.99 -10.41
CA VAL A 105 -14.51 -5.59 -10.91
C VAL A 105 -15.37 -6.83 -11.11
N ASP A 106 -16.66 -6.71 -10.83
CA ASP A 106 -17.61 -7.80 -11.08
C ASP A 106 -17.85 -8.02 -12.58
N ALA A 107 -18.56 -9.11 -12.91
CA ALA A 107 -18.80 -9.49 -14.30
C ALA A 107 -19.59 -8.44 -15.09
N ASP A 108 -20.42 -7.66 -14.39
CA ASP A 108 -21.35 -6.70 -14.97
C ASP A 108 -20.75 -5.28 -15.05
N GLY A 109 -19.61 -5.03 -14.40
CA GLY A 109 -19.00 -3.71 -14.31
C GLY A 109 -19.73 -2.75 -13.37
N GLU A 110 -20.62 -3.25 -12.51
CA GLU A 110 -21.42 -2.42 -11.61
C GLU A 110 -20.67 -2.09 -10.32
N LYS A 111 -19.90 -3.06 -9.81
CA LYS A 111 -19.12 -2.91 -8.58
C LYS A 111 -17.66 -3.17 -8.84
N CYS A 112 -16.83 -2.46 -8.10
CA CYS A 112 -15.41 -2.64 -8.17
C CYS A 112 -14.74 -2.26 -6.84
N ALA A 113 -13.49 -2.70 -6.69
CA ALA A 113 -12.65 -2.34 -5.57
C ALA A 113 -11.21 -2.15 -6.05
N LEU A 114 -10.51 -1.21 -5.43
CA LEU A 114 -9.05 -1.12 -5.51
C LEU A 114 -8.48 -1.48 -4.15
N TYR A 115 -7.45 -2.32 -4.11
CA TYR A 115 -6.85 -2.75 -2.85
C TYR A 115 -5.33 -2.92 -2.93
N ALA A 116 -4.72 -2.94 -1.74
CA ALA A 116 -3.30 -3.20 -1.54
C ALA A 116 -3.08 -4.08 -0.30
N ASN A 117 -2.08 -4.97 -0.35
CA ASN A 117 -1.64 -5.76 0.80
C ASN A 117 -0.81 -4.87 1.74
N LEU A 118 -1.06 -4.92 3.04
CA LEU A 118 -0.35 -4.13 4.05
C LEU A 118 0.84 -4.91 4.63
N GLU A 119 1.78 -4.21 5.24
CA GLU A 119 2.94 -4.81 5.92
C GLU A 119 2.76 -4.92 7.43
N ASN A 120 1.98 -4.03 8.04
CA ASN A 120 1.77 -4.00 9.48
C ASN A 120 0.82 -5.12 9.93
N ALA A 121 1.37 -6.22 10.43
CA ALA A 121 0.60 -7.34 10.98
C ALA A 121 -0.32 -6.97 12.17
N ASN A 122 -0.12 -5.79 12.78
CA ASN A 122 -0.94 -5.28 13.88
C ASN A 122 -1.97 -4.24 13.44
N GLU A 123 -2.24 -4.11 12.14
CA GLU A 123 -3.27 -3.21 11.65
C GLU A 123 -4.68 -3.67 12.08
N SER A 124 -5.53 -2.72 12.48
CA SER A 124 -6.90 -3.02 12.91
C SER A 124 -7.77 -3.42 11.71
N VAL A 125 -8.43 -4.58 11.81
CA VAL A 125 -9.41 -5.05 10.83
C VAL A 125 -10.77 -4.41 11.13
N ASN A 126 -11.44 -3.87 10.12
CA ASN A 126 -12.76 -3.24 10.26
C ASN A 126 -13.78 -3.66 9.19
N LEU A 127 -13.41 -4.56 8.27
CA LEU A 127 -14.31 -5.22 7.34
C LEU A 127 -14.51 -6.69 7.72
N THR A 128 -15.74 -7.20 7.56
CA THR A 128 -16.11 -8.60 7.87
C THR A 128 -16.00 -9.53 6.65
N ILE A 129 -15.11 -9.20 5.71
CA ILE A 129 -14.88 -9.95 4.46
C ILE A 129 -13.51 -10.64 4.54
N THR A 130 -13.38 -11.80 3.89
CA THR A 130 -12.17 -12.63 3.94
C THR A 130 -11.33 -12.58 2.66
N ALA A 131 -11.74 -11.78 1.68
CA ALA A 131 -10.97 -11.48 0.49
C ALA A 131 -11.39 -10.09 -0.02
N PRO A 132 -10.48 -9.36 -0.70
CA PRO A 132 -10.87 -8.18 -1.46
C PRO A 132 -11.98 -8.55 -2.44
N LYS A 133 -13.03 -7.73 -2.51
CA LYS A 133 -14.14 -8.00 -3.43
C LYS A 133 -14.87 -6.71 -3.84
N PRO A 134 -15.40 -6.66 -5.07
CA PRO A 134 -16.36 -5.65 -5.47
C PRO A 134 -17.56 -5.57 -4.49
N GLY A 135 -17.97 -4.36 -4.11
CA GLY A 135 -19.05 -4.15 -3.14
C GLY A 135 -18.69 -4.46 -1.69
N GLY A 136 -17.41 -4.67 -1.37
CA GLY A 136 -16.98 -5.08 -0.03
C GLY A 136 -16.82 -3.93 0.98
N GLY A 137 -17.07 -2.68 0.57
CA GLY A 137 -16.88 -1.48 1.40
C GLY A 137 -15.43 -0.97 1.45
N ILE A 138 -15.18 0.05 2.28
CA ILE A 138 -13.88 0.70 2.40
C ILE A 138 -13.27 0.38 3.77
N GLY A 139 -12.06 -0.16 3.80
CA GLY A 139 -11.41 -0.51 5.06
C GLY A 139 -10.37 -1.61 4.95
N VAL A 140 -9.96 -2.09 6.13
CA VAL A 140 -8.99 -3.17 6.29
C VAL A 140 -9.72 -4.48 6.51
N LEU A 141 -9.39 -5.47 5.68
CA LEU A 141 -9.85 -6.85 5.78
C LEU A 141 -8.68 -7.79 6.11
N LYS A 142 -9.01 -9.00 6.57
CA LYS A 142 -8.03 -10.07 6.81
C LYS A 142 -8.39 -11.29 5.95
N ALA A 143 -7.46 -11.67 5.09
CA ALA A 143 -7.56 -12.85 4.25
C ALA A 143 -7.07 -14.13 4.93
N ASP A 144 -7.32 -15.27 4.30
CA ASP A 144 -6.93 -16.59 4.81
C ASP A 144 -5.42 -16.86 4.66
N SER A 145 -4.79 -16.26 3.64
CA SER A 145 -3.36 -16.42 3.35
C SER A 145 -2.63 -15.07 3.24
N PRO A 146 -1.32 -15.02 3.56
CA PRO A 146 -0.51 -13.83 3.32
C PRO A 146 -0.45 -13.45 1.84
N GLY A 147 -0.36 -12.14 1.59
CA GLY A 147 -0.10 -11.56 0.27
C GLY A 147 1.38 -11.27 0.01
N TRP A 148 1.64 -10.41 -0.97
CA TRP A 148 3.00 -10.05 -1.42
C TRP A 148 3.82 -9.25 -0.40
N ASN A 149 3.18 -8.63 0.61
CA ASN A 149 3.84 -7.93 1.71
C ASN A 149 3.97 -8.81 2.98
N ASP A 150 3.83 -10.13 2.84
CA ASP A 150 4.01 -11.12 3.91
C ASP A 150 2.96 -11.04 5.03
N THR A 151 1.83 -10.38 4.80
CA THR A 151 0.70 -10.35 5.75
C THR A 151 -0.63 -10.70 5.09
N PRO A 152 -1.62 -11.21 5.85
CA PRO A 152 -2.97 -11.44 5.32
C PRO A 152 -3.83 -10.17 5.34
N LEU A 153 -3.27 -8.98 5.61
CA LEU A 153 -4.05 -7.76 5.78
C LEU A 153 -4.08 -6.96 4.49
N TYR A 154 -5.28 -6.54 4.08
CA TYR A 154 -5.47 -5.73 2.89
C TYR A 154 -6.28 -4.51 3.23
N PHE A 155 -5.91 -3.37 2.66
CA PHE A 155 -6.78 -2.21 2.63
C PHE A 155 -7.47 -2.16 1.27
N GLN A 156 -8.79 -2.03 1.26
CA GLN A 156 -9.56 -1.86 0.03
C GLN A 156 -10.40 -0.58 0.07
N PHE A 157 -10.67 -0.06 -1.13
CA PHE A 157 -11.61 1.00 -1.41
C PHE A 157 -12.60 0.49 -2.47
N SER A 158 -13.87 0.35 -2.11
CA SER A 158 -14.91 -0.22 -2.97
C SER A 158 -16.19 0.61 -2.91
N ASN A 159 -16.95 0.65 -4.01
CA ASN A 159 -18.28 1.28 -4.10
C ASN A 159 -19.43 0.34 -3.70
#